data_AF-A0A967G2P1-F1
#
_entry.id   AF-A0A967G2P1-F1
#
_cell.length_a   1.000
_cell.length_b   1.000
_cell.length_c   1.000
_cell.angle_alpha   90.00
_cell.angle_beta   90.00
_cell.angle_gamma   90.00
#
_symmetry.space_group_name_H-M   'P 1'
#
loop_
_entity.id
_entity.type
_entity.pdbx_description
1 polymer ?
#
loop_
_entity_poly.entity_id
_entity_poly.type
_entity_poly.pdbx_seq_one_letter_code
_entity_poly.pdbx_strand_id
1 'polypeptide(L)'
;GLNERYVREWLNALTVGEIITYNPEYKTYHLPAEHAQYLTRKVGADNIAIYLQYLPTLGAVESQIVDRFRSGGGVPYEAFERFH
;
A
#
# COMPACT_ATOMS: atom_id res chain seq x y z
N GLY A 1 6.95 10.78 -14.90
CA GLY A 1 6.46 11.62 -13.79
C GLY A 1 5.02 11.24 -13.46
N LEU A 2 4.53 11.57 -12.27
CA LEU A 2 3.15 11.32 -11.81
C LEU A 2 2.40 12.65 -11.63
N ASN A 3 1.07 12.59 -11.53
CA ASN A 3 0.25 13.79 -11.30
C ASN A 3 0.53 14.38 -9.92
N GLU A 4 0.92 15.65 -9.89
CA GLU A 4 1.35 16.36 -8.69
C GLU A 4 0.28 16.35 -7.58
N ARG A 5 -1.00 16.57 -7.92
CA ARG A 5 -2.09 16.62 -6.93
C ARG A 5 -2.20 15.30 -6.17
N TYR A 6 -2.13 14.18 -6.88
CA TYR A 6 -2.22 12.84 -6.29
C TYR A 6 -0.95 12.48 -5.52
N VAL A 7 0.23 12.86 -6.01
CA VAL A 7 1.50 12.68 -5.29
C VAL A 7 1.44 13.42 -3.95
N ARG A 8 0.95 14.66 -3.92
CA ARG A 8 0.83 15.46 -2.71
C ARG A 8 -0.10 14.84 -1.66
N GLU A 9 -1.26 14.36 -2.08
CA GLU A 9 -2.21 13.66 -1.19
C GLU A 9 -1.59 12.38 -0.60
N TRP A 10 -0.89 11.61 -1.44
CA TRP A 10 -0.18 10.42 -0.98
C TRP A 10 0.93 10.75 0.03
N LEU A 11 1.75 11.77 -0.26
CA LEU A 11 2.79 12.24 0.65
C LEU A 11 2.21 12.70 2.00
N ASN A 12 1.08 13.44 1.98
CA ASN A 12 0.41 13.85 3.22
C ASN A 12 -0.03 12.66 4.07
N ALA A 13 -0.63 11.64 3.45
CA ALA A 13 -1.02 10.42 4.16
C ALA A 13 0.19 9.70 4.77
N LEU A 14 1.30 9.59 4.03
CA LEU A 14 2.54 9.01 4.53
C LEU A 14 3.19 9.82 5.66
N THR A 15 3.04 11.14 5.65
CA THR A 15 3.53 12.01 6.74
C THR A 15 2.73 11.78 8.01
N VAL A 16 1.40 11.74 7.93
CA VAL A 16 0.54 11.46 9.09
C VAL A 16 0.76 10.05 9.63
N GLY A 17 1.09 9.09 8.76
CA GLY A 17 1.47 7.74 9.15
C GLY A 17 2.93 7.58 9.62
N GLU A 18 3.67 8.68 9.79
CA GLU A 18 5.07 8.70 10.25
C GLU A 18 6.06 7.90 9.37
N ILE A 19 5.69 7.62 8.12
CA ILE A 19 6.55 6.91 7.16
C ILE A 19 7.55 7.86 6.51
N ILE A 20 7.14 9.11 6.26
CA ILE A 20 8.02 10.17 5.76
C ILE A 20 7.91 11.39 6.66
N THR A 21 8.92 12.24 6.62
CA THR A 21 8.90 13.52 7.34
C THR A 21 8.57 14.66 6.39
N TYR A 22 7.92 15.69 6.94
CA TYR A 22 7.63 16.93 6.22
C TYR A 22 8.33 18.10 6.91
N ASN A 23 9.07 18.89 6.15
CA ASN A 23 9.67 20.13 6.61
C ASN A 23 8.77 21.31 6.18
N PRO A 24 8.11 22.01 7.12
CA PRO A 24 7.20 23.11 6.79
C PRO A 24 7.90 24.38 6.31
N GLU A 25 9.16 24.60 6.71
CA GLU A 25 9.94 25.79 6.33
C GLU A 25 10.26 25.76 4.83
N TYR A 26 10.76 24.61 4.35
CA TYR A 26 11.13 24.43 2.94
C TYR A 26 10.02 23.78 2.09
N LYS A 27 8.91 23.37 2.72
CA LYS A 27 7.80 22.63 2.09
C LYS A 27 8.28 21.37 1.37
N THR A 28 9.21 20.65 1.97
CA THR A 28 9.82 19.44 1.42
C THR A 28 9.41 18.20 2.18
N TYR A 29 9.36 17.07 1.48
CA TYR A 29 9.15 15.76 2.06
C TYR A 29 10.46 14.98 2.02
N HIS A 30 10.72 14.18 3.06
CA HIS A 30 11.92 13.37 3.16
C HIS A 30 11.57 11.95 3.60
N LEU A 31 12.09 10.95 2.87
CA LEU A 31 12.02 9.55 3.27
C LEU A 31 13.27 9.22 4.09
N PRO A 32 13.15 8.96 5.41
CA PRO A 32 14.29 8.61 6.24
C PRO A 32 15.05 7.40 5.72
N ALA A 33 16.36 7.40 5.91
CA ALA A 33 17.23 6.33 5.41
C ALA A 33 16.84 4.98 6.01
N GLU A 34 16.44 4.95 7.29
CA GLU A 34 16.00 3.77 8.05
C GLU A 34 14.72 3.15 7.47
N HIS A 35 13.82 3.97 6.95
CA HIS A 35 12.58 3.50 6.31
C HIS A 35 12.85 3.03 4.88
N ALA A 36 13.73 3.75 4.15
CA ALA A 36 14.11 3.39 2.79
C ALA A 36 14.75 1.98 2.68
N GLN A 37 15.35 1.49 3.77
CA GLN A 37 15.96 0.15 3.89
C GLN A 37 14.93 -0.97 3.71
N TYR A 38 13.64 -0.67 3.85
CA TYR A 38 12.56 -1.66 3.80
C TYR A 38 11.46 -1.31 2.81
N LEU A 39 11.44 -0.10 2.23
CA LEU A 39 10.31 0.38 1.43
C LEU A 39 10.64 0.59 -0.06
N THR A 40 11.85 0.24 -0.50
CA THR A 40 12.32 0.53 -1.86
C THR A 40 12.74 -0.72 -2.62
N ARG A 41 12.61 -0.69 -3.95
CA ARG A 41 13.02 -1.83 -4.79
C ARG A 41 14.52 -2.15 -4.72
N LYS A 42 15.34 -1.18 -4.32
CA LYS A 42 16.80 -1.33 -4.22
C LYS A 42 17.21 -2.37 -3.17
N VAL A 43 16.36 -2.62 -2.16
CA VAL A 43 16.68 -3.52 -1.03
C VAL A 43 16.22 -4.97 -1.26
N GLY A 44 15.68 -5.29 -2.44
CA GLY A 44 15.40 -6.67 -2.84
C GLY A 44 14.36 -7.35 -1.93
N ALA A 45 14.73 -8.50 -1.37
CA ALA A 45 13.85 -9.33 -0.54
C ALA A 45 13.44 -8.65 0.78
N ASP A 46 14.21 -7.68 1.26
CA ASP A 46 13.91 -6.93 2.49
C ASP A 46 12.86 -5.83 2.26
N ASN A 47 12.38 -5.66 1.02
CA ASN A 47 11.35 -4.68 0.69
C ASN A 47 9.97 -5.13 1.19
N ILE A 48 9.60 -4.74 2.40
CA ILE A 48 8.31 -5.06 3.00
C ILE A 48 7.13 -4.33 2.33
N ALA A 49 7.38 -3.25 1.57
CA ALA A 49 6.29 -2.54 0.87
C ALA A 49 5.56 -3.43 -0.15
N ILE A 50 6.18 -4.53 -0.59
CA ILE A 50 5.55 -5.50 -1.50
C ILE A 50 4.31 -6.14 -0.87
N TYR A 51 4.33 -6.43 0.44
CA TYR A 51 3.24 -7.08 1.16
C TYR A 51 1.99 -6.18 1.27
N LEU A 52 2.18 -4.86 1.27
CA LEU A 52 1.06 -3.91 1.31
C LEU A 52 0.17 -3.98 0.06
N GLN A 53 0.65 -4.57 -1.04
CA GLN A 53 -0.16 -4.80 -2.24
C GLN A 53 -1.25 -5.85 -2.03
N TYR A 54 -1.14 -6.71 -1.01
CA TYR A 54 -2.19 -7.69 -0.69
C TYR A 54 -3.45 -7.03 -0.15
N LEU A 55 -3.34 -5.89 0.54
CA LEU A 55 -4.49 -5.20 1.14
C LEU A 55 -5.59 -4.86 0.11
N PRO A 56 -5.31 -4.15 -1.00
CA PRO A 56 -6.34 -3.88 -2.00
C PRO A 56 -6.84 -5.15 -2.70
N THR A 57 -6.00 -6.16 -2.88
CA THR A 57 -6.38 -7.44 -3.49
C THR A 57 -7.37 -8.21 -2.62
N LEU A 58 -7.15 -8.26 -1.30
CA LEU A 58 -8.08 -8.88 -0.34
C LEU A 58 -9.35 -8.03 -0.17
N GLY A 59 -9.21 -6.70 -0.12
CA GLY A 59 -10.34 -5.78 -0.04
C GLY A 59 -11.30 -5.92 -1.22
N ALA A 60 -10.80 -6.19 -2.43
CA ALA A 60 -11.63 -6.38 -3.62
C ALA A 60 -12.59 -7.58 -3.53
N VAL A 61 -12.27 -8.61 -2.74
CA VAL A 61 -13.09 -9.81 -2.57
C VAL A 61 -13.77 -9.91 -1.20
N GLU A 62 -13.61 -8.90 -0.33
CA GLU A 62 -14.10 -8.91 1.06
C GLU A 62 -15.58 -9.26 1.15
N SER A 63 -16.44 -8.61 0.36
CA SER A 63 -17.89 -8.86 0.39
C SER A 63 -18.24 -10.30 0.01
N GLN A 64 -17.55 -10.87 -0.98
CA GLN A 64 -17.76 -12.26 -1.38
C GLN A 64 -17.35 -13.22 -0.28
N ILE A 65 -16.24 -12.93 0.42
CA ILE A 65 -15.81 -13.70 1.59
C ILE A 65 -16.92 -13.67 2.64
N VAL A 66 -17.39 -12.48 3.02
CA VAL A 66 -18.47 -12.30 4.03
C VAL A 66 -19.74 -13.08 3.66
N ASP A 67 -20.13 -13.12 2.40
CA ASP A 67 -21.29 -13.88 1.94
C ASP A 67 -21.08 -15.40 2.10
N ARG A 68 -19.88 -15.89 1.82
CA ARG A 68 -19.54 -17.32 1.95
C ARG A 68 -19.51 -17.81 3.39
N PHE A 69 -19.32 -16.93 4.38
CA PHE A 69 -19.54 -17.29 5.79
C PHE A 69 -20.99 -17.73 6.06
N ARG A 70 -21.97 -17.20 5.31
CA ARG A 70 -23.39 -17.55 5.47
C ARG A 70 -23.83 -18.70 4.57
N SER A 71 -23.38 -18.69 3.31
CA SER A 71 -23.82 -19.65 2.30
C SER A 71 -22.98 -20.92 2.23
N GLY A 72 -21.82 -20.96 2.89
CA GLY A 72 -20.78 -21.96 2.63
C GLY A 72 -20.14 -21.82 1.25
N GLY A 73 -19.23 -22.74 0.91
CA GLY A 73 -18.45 -22.72 -0.33
C GLY A 73 -17.18 -21.88 -0.22
N GLY A 74 -16.78 -21.23 -1.32
CA GLY A 74 -15.58 -20.38 -1.38
C GLY A 74 -15.67 -19.28 -2.43
N VAL A 75 -14.67 -18.40 -2.42
CA VAL A 75 -14.46 -17.39 -3.48
C VAL A 75 -13.64 -18.04 -4.59
N PRO A 76 -14.09 -18.01 -5.85
CA PRO A 76 -13.37 -18.63 -6.98
C PRO A 76 -12.02 -17.94 -7.20
N TYR A 77 -11.03 -18.68 -7.71
CA TYR A 77 -9.68 -18.15 -7.92
C TYR A 77 -9.66 -16.98 -8.90
N GLU A 78 -10.53 -17.02 -9.91
CA GLU A 78 -10.70 -16.00 -10.94
C GLU A 78 -11.14 -14.64 -10.38
N ALA A 79 -11.72 -14.60 -9.16
CA ALA A 79 -12.06 -13.35 -8.50
C ALA A 79 -10.83 -12.58 -7.97
N PHE A 80 -9.66 -13.23 -7.89
CA PHE A 80 -8.42 -12.64 -7.41
C PHE A 80 -7.55 -12.12 -8.56
N GLU A 81 -8.06 -11.17 -9.34
CA GLU A 81 -7.46 -10.69 -10.61
C GLU A 81 -5.99 -10.24 -10.53
N ARG A 82 -5.55 -9.75 -9.36
CA ARG A 82 -4.21 -9.20 -9.14
C ARG A 82 -3.36 -10.02 -8.15
N PHE A 83 -3.80 -11.24 -7.83
CA PHE A 83 -3.09 -12.15 -6.94
C PHE A 83 -2.30 -13.17 -7.77
N HIS A 84 -1.07 -12.83 -8.12
CA HIS A 84 -0.16 -13.67 -8.89
C HIS A 84 1.31 -13.49 -8.45
#